data_AF-A0A1I6MB77-F1
#
_entry.id   AF-A0A1I6MB77-F1
#
_cell.length_a   1.000
_cell.length_b   1.000
_cell.length_c   1.000
_cell.angle_alpha   90.00
_cell.angle_beta   90.00
_cell.angle_gamma   90.00
#
_symmetry.space_group_name_H-M   'P 1'
#
loop_
_entity.id
_entity.type
_entity.pdbx_description
1 polymer ?
#
loop_
_entity_poly.entity_id
_entity_poly.type
_entity_poly.pdbx_seq_one_letter_code
_entity_poly.pdbx_strand_id
1 'polypeptide(L)'
;MSGLAHRRERIVRVRRIQHLQAAAAAAKAEAKAESLVSTAERLAALAGSMAPAPGATSGATLRTASGMAERLNAMRDGLADAIVGARAAAEREAALRLAARIQQESAERLEQRARAAAAKAAEKRMPIPRLRRPEEEWA
;
A
#
# COMPACT_ATOMS: atom_id res chain seq x y z
N MET A 1 -21.51 17.76 19.69
CA MET A 1 -20.07 17.42 19.74
C MET A 1 -19.24 18.69 19.74
N SER A 2 -18.04 18.71 20.36
CA SER A 2 -17.17 19.89 20.34
C SER A 2 -16.53 20.10 18.96
N GLY A 3 -16.27 21.36 18.56
CA GLY A 3 -15.66 21.67 17.26
C GLY A 3 -14.29 21.02 17.03
N LEU A 4 -13.54 20.75 18.11
CA LEU A 4 -12.28 20.01 18.07
C LEU A 4 -12.48 18.54 17.66
N ALA A 5 -13.53 17.88 18.16
CA ALA A 5 -13.83 16.49 17.82
C ALA A 5 -14.18 16.36 16.33
N HIS A 6 -15.00 17.27 15.79
CA HIS A 6 -15.31 17.30 14.36
C HIS A 6 -14.09 17.57 13.47
N ARG A 7 -13.20 18.50 13.87
CA ARG A 7 -11.96 18.74 13.12
C ARG A 7 -11.10 17.48 13.05
N ARG A 8 -10.96 16.75 14.16
CA ARG A 8 -10.17 15.52 14.20
C ARG A 8 -10.81 14.39 13.40
N GLU A 9 -12.13 14.23 13.45
CA GLU A 9 -12.86 13.27 12.60
C GLU A 9 -12.58 13.50 11.11
N ARG A 10 -12.61 14.75 10.65
CA ARG A 10 -12.28 15.10 9.25
C ARG A 10 -10.85 14.70 8.89
N ILE A 11 -9.88 14.94 9.78
CA ILE A 11 -8.48 14.55 9.59
C ILE A 11 -8.37 13.02 9.48
N VAL A 12 -9.05 12.26 10.34
CA VAL A 12 -9.06 10.79 10.27
C VAL A 12 -9.56 10.30 8.91
N ARG A 13 -10.65 10.88 8.40
CA ARG A 13 -11.20 10.52 7.07
C ARG A 13 -10.16 10.72 5.97
N VAL A 14 -9.47 11.87 5.95
CA VAL A 14 -8.40 12.14 4.98
C VAL A 14 -7.24 11.16 5.13
N ARG A 15 -6.80 10.89 6.37
CA ARG A 15 -5.71 9.93 6.64
C ARG A 15 -6.04 8.51 6.20
N ARG A 16 -7.29 8.07 6.36
CA ARG A 16 -7.76 6.77 5.83
C ARG A 16 -7.65 6.70 4.31
N ILE A 17 -8.09 7.74 3.60
CA ILE A 17 -7.99 7.80 2.14
C ILE A 17 -6.52 7.78 1.71
N GLN A 18 -5.66 8.56 2.36
CA GLN A 18 -4.21 8.58 2.08
C GLN A 18 -3.57 7.21 2.30
N HIS A 19 -3.92 6.51 3.37
CA HIS A 19 -3.45 5.15 3.61
C HIS A 19 -3.92 4.18 2.52
N LEU A 20 -5.19 4.27 2.09
CA LEU A 20 -5.71 3.44 0.99
C LEU A 20 -4.97 3.72 -0.33
N GLN A 21 -4.68 4.99 -0.63
CA GLN A 21 -3.91 5.36 -1.82
C GLN A 21 -2.49 4.80 -1.77
N ALA A 22 -1.80 4.93 -0.63
CA ALA A 22 -0.47 4.36 -0.44
C ALA A 22 -0.48 2.82 -0.51
N ALA A 23 -1.53 2.18 0.00
CA ALA A 23 -1.71 0.73 -0.11
C ALA A 23 -1.89 0.27 -1.55
N ALA A 24 -2.70 0.99 -2.33
CA ALA A 24 -2.88 0.70 -3.76
C ALA A 24 -1.59 0.92 -4.57
N ALA A 25 -0.82 1.97 -4.26
CA ALA A 25 0.45 2.24 -4.90
C ALA A 25 1.48 1.12 -4.63
N ALA A 26 1.59 0.68 -3.36
CA ALA A 26 2.45 -0.42 -2.97
C ALA A 26 2.07 -1.72 -3.69
N ALA A 27 0.79 -2.09 -3.70
CA ALA A 27 0.32 -3.28 -4.40
C ALA A 27 0.61 -3.24 -5.90
N LYS A 28 0.47 -2.07 -6.54
CA LYS A 28 0.81 -1.89 -7.96
C LYS A 28 2.30 -2.06 -8.22
N ALA A 29 3.15 -1.54 -7.35
CA ALA A 29 4.61 -1.65 -7.48
C ALA A 29 5.07 -3.10 -7.30
N GLU A 30 4.50 -3.82 -6.33
CA GLU A 30 4.75 -5.23 -6.08
C GLU A 30 4.33 -6.10 -7.28
N ALA A 31 3.09 -5.94 -7.76
CA ALA A 31 2.60 -6.65 -8.94
C ALA A 31 3.45 -6.39 -10.19
N LYS A 32 3.99 -5.17 -10.35
CA LYS A 32 4.93 -4.86 -11.44
C LYS A 32 6.24 -5.63 -11.30
N ALA A 33 6.81 -5.71 -10.09
CA ALA A 33 8.03 -6.46 -9.85
C ALA A 33 7.82 -7.96 -10.14
N GLU A 34 6.72 -8.53 -9.68
CA GLU A 34 6.35 -9.93 -9.95
C GLU A 34 6.15 -10.21 -11.45
N SER A 35 5.49 -9.30 -12.16
CA SER A 35 5.28 -9.42 -13.61
C SER A 35 6.61 -9.46 -14.38
N LEU A 36 7.59 -8.65 -13.97
CA LEU A 36 8.92 -8.65 -14.58
C LEU A 36 9.68 -9.95 -14.28
N VAL A 37 9.62 -10.44 -13.04
CA VAL A 37 10.23 -11.72 -12.65
C VAL A 37 9.62 -12.88 -13.46
N SER A 38 8.30 -12.95 -13.54
CA SER A 38 7.60 -13.97 -14.33
C SER A 38 7.97 -13.89 -15.82
N THR A 39 8.17 -12.69 -16.35
CA THR A 39 8.63 -12.51 -17.74
C THR A 39 10.06 -12.98 -17.93
N ALA A 40 10.94 -12.76 -16.96
CA ALA A 40 12.33 -13.25 -17.00
C ALA A 40 12.39 -14.77 -16.98
N GLU A 41 11.56 -15.42 -16.15
CA GLU A 41 11.44 -16.88 -16.09
C GLU A 41 10.96 -17.46 -17.42
N ARG A 42 9.93 -16.85 -18.03
CA ARG A 42 9.44 -17.25 -19.36
C ARG A 42 10.53 -17.14 -20.43
N LEU A 43 11.31 -16.05 -20.43
CA LEU A 43 12.41 -15.88 -21.37
C LEU A 43 13.54 -16.90 -21.13
N ALA A 44 13.83 -17.23 -19.87
CA ALA A 44 14.82 -18.25 -19.54
C ALA A 44 14.37 -19.65 -20.01
N ALA A 45 13.09 -19.98 -19.85
CA ALA A 45 12.53 -21.22 -20.36
C ALA A 45 12.58 -21.31 -21.89
N LEU A 46 12.25 -20.20 -22.58
CA LEU A 46 12.36 -20.10 -24.03
C LEU A 46 13.82 -20.30 -24.49
N ALA A 47 14.79 -19.66 -23.81
CA ALA A 47 16.21 -19.83 -24.09
C ALA A 47 16.64 -21.31 -24.00
N GLY A 48 16.20 -22.00 -22.95
CA GLY A 48 16.50 -23.42 -22.76
C GLY A 48 15.91 -24.33 -23.84
N SER A 49 14.72 -23.98 -24.36
CA SER A 49 14.06 -24.74 -25.43
C SER A 49 14.70 -24.58 -26.81
N MET A 50 15.54 -23.57 -27.01
CA MET A 50 16.17 -23.27 -28.30
C MET A 50 17.48 -24.02 -28.56
N ALA A 51 17.93 -24.87 -27.63
CA ALA A 51 19.16 -25.65 -27.82
C ALA A 51 19.01 -26.58 -29.06
N PRO A 52 19.91 -26.50 -30.07
CA PRO A 52 19.78 -27.29 -31.27
C PRO A 52 19.91 -28.78 -30.98
N ALA A 53 19.03 -29.59 -31.58
CA ALA A 53 19.13 -31.04 -31.50
C ALA A 53 20.40 -31.53 -32.22
N PRO A 54 21.11 -32.54 -31.69
CA PRO A 54 22.30 -33.09 -32.34
C PRO A 54 21.92 -33.73 -33.69
N GLY A 55 22.41 -33.16 -34.80
CA GLY A 55 22.10 -33.59 -36.16
C GLY A 55 22.20 -32.43 -37.17
N ALA A 56 22.27 -32.74 -38.48
CA ALA A 56 22.61 -31.87 -39.61
C ALA A 56 22.06 -30.42 -39.52
N THR A 57 22.75 -29.57 -38.77
CA THR A 57 22.46 -28.14 -38.61
C THR A 57 23.31 -27.41 -39.62
N SER A 58 22.71 -26.71 -40.57
CA SER A 58 23.47 -25.94 -41.56
C SER A 58 24.18 -24.77 -40.87
N GLY A 59 25.31 -24.31 -41.43
CA GLY A 59 25.99 -23.11 -40.91
C GLY A 59 25.10 -21.86 -40.90
N ALA A 60 24.07 -21.80 -41.74
CA ALA A 60 23.09 -20.72 -41.74
C ALA A 60 22.15 -20.79 -40.52
N THR A 61 21.68 -21.99 -40.14
CA THR A 61 20.80 -22.15 -38.97
C THR A 61 21.54 -21.89 -37.65
N LEU A 62 22.83 -22.25 -37.59
CA LEU A 62 23.68 -21.93 -36.44
C LEU A 62 23.90 -20.42 -36.27
N ARG A 63 24.13 -19.66 -37.36
CA ARG A 63 24.26 -18.19 -37.29
C ARG A 63 22.95 -17.51 -36.87
N THR A 64 21.81 -17.99 -37.33
CA THR A 64 20.52 -17.42 -36.89
C THR A 64 20.25 -17.72 -35.42
N ALA A 65 20.62 -18.92 -34.94
CA ALA A 65 20.48 -19.28 -33.55
C ALA A 65 21.41 -18.46 -32.64
N SER A 66 22.67 -18.25 -33.04
CA SER A 66 23.61 -17.42 -32.27
C SER A 66 23.15 -15.97 -32.18
N GLY A 67 22.71 -15.37 -33.29
CA GLY A 67 22.18 -13.99 -33.28
C GLY A 67 20.91 -13.83 -32.45
N MET A 68 20.07 -14.87 -32.34
CA MET A 68 18.90 -14.84 -31.47
C MET A 68 19.27 -15.04 -30.00
N ALA A 69 20.26 -15.89 -29.70
CA ALA A 69 20.80 -16.07 -28.36
C ALA A 69 21.43 -14.78 -27.81
N GLU A 70 22.19 -14.05 -28.63
CA GLU A 70 22.77 -12.75 -28.26
C GLU A 70 21.69 -11.72 -27.91
N ARG A 71 20.63 -11.61 -28.73
CA ARG A 71 19.50 -10.72 -28.44
C ARG A 71 18.78 -11.11 -27.16
N LEU A 72 18.60 -12.40 -26.92
CA LEU A 72 17.95 -12.90 -25.72
C LEU A 72 18.78 -12.61 -24.46
N ASN A 73 20.10 -12.74 -24.54
CA ASN A 73 21.00 -12.36 -23.45
C ASN A 73 20.92 -10.85 -23.16
N ALA A 74 20.98 -10.00 -24.18
CA ALA A 74 20.83 -8.55 -24.00
C ALA A 74 19.46 -8.16 -23.38
N MET A 75 18.39 -8.86 -23.77
CA MET A 75 17.07 -8.68 -23.15
C MET A 75 17.05 -9.15 -21.69
N ARG A 76 17.74 -10.24 -21.34
CA ARG A 76 17.83 -10.72 -19.95
C ARG A 76 18.58 -9.75 -19.06
N ASP A 77 19.68 -9.17 -19.54
CA ASP A 77 20.45 -8.18 -18.78
C ASP A 77 19.61 -6.93 -18.51
N GLY A 78 18.96 -6.37 -19.54
CA GLY A 78 18.06 -5.23 -19.36
C GLY A 78 16.86 -5.52 -18.46
N LEU A 79 16.37 -6.76 -18.45
CA LEU A 79 15.28 -7.19 -17.58
C LEU A 79 15.74 -7.38 -16.13
N ALA A 80 16.98 -7.83 -15.91
CA ALA A 80 17.55 -7.94 -14.57
C ALA A 80 17.63 -6.55 -13.91
N ASP A 81 18.14 -5.54 -14.62
CA ASP A 81 18.17 -4.16 -14.15
C ASP A 81 16.76 -3.62 -13.87
N ALA A 82 15.81 -3.90 -14.76
CA ALA A 82 14.41 -3.50 -14.57
C ALA A 82 13.78 -4.16 -13.33
N ILE A 83 14.10 -5.42 -13.04
CA ILE A 83 13.64 -6.15 -11.85
C ILE A 83 14.22 -5.51 -10.59
N VAL A 84 15.53 -5.22 -10.57
CA VAL A 84 16.17 -4.55 -9.43
C VAL A 84 15.51 -3.20 -9.17
N GLY A 85 15.32 -2.39 -10.23
CA GLY A 85 14.64 -1.10 -10.12
C GLY A 85 13.19 -1.20 -9.64
N ALA A 86 12.44 -2.21 -10.11
CA ALA A 86 11.06 -2.45 -9.71
C ALA A 86 10.94 -2.92 -8.26
N ARG A 87 11.84 -3.79 -7.80
CA ARG A 87 11.90 -4.23 -6.39
C ARG A 87 12.21 -3.06 -5.46
N ALA A 88 13.23 -2.26 -5.80
CA ALA A 88 13.54 -1.05 -5.04
C ALA A 88 12.35 -0.07 -5.01
N ALA A 89 11.57 0.02 -6.10
CA ALA A 89 10.34 0.82 -6.11
C ALA A 89 9.26 0.23 -5.20
N ALA A 90 9.04 -1.08 -5.23
CA ALA A 90 8.09 -1.77 -4.35
C ALA A 90 8.44 -1.58 -2.86
N GLU A 91 9.72 -1.68 -2.51
CA GLU A 91 10.19 -1.42 -1.14
C GLU A 91 9.93 0.02 -0.69
N ARG A 92 10.19 1.01 -1.56
CA ARG A 92 9.89 2.42 -1.27
C ARG A 92 8.40 2.63 -1.03
N GLU A 93 7.54 2.10 -1.90
CA GLU A 93 6.09 2.24 -1.74
C GLU A 93 5.57 1.48 -0.50
N ALA A 94 6.16 0.34 -0.16
CA ALA A 94 5.84 -0.38 1.07
C ALA A 94 6.20 0.45 2.32
N ALA A 95 7.34 1.14 2.30
CA ALA A 95 7.72 2.06 3.38
C ALA A 95 6.75 3.24 3.50
N LEU A 96 6.33 3.83 2.37
CA LEU A 96 5.33 4.90 2.34
C LEU A 96 3.97 4.44 2.87
N ARG A 97 3.52 3.24 2.49
CA ARG A 97 2.31 2.61 3.03
C ARG A 97 2.38 2.45 4.55
N LEU A 98 3.52 1.98 5.08
CA LEU A 98 3.74 1.85 6.52
C LEU A 98 3.68 3.23 7.21
N ALA A 99 4.36 4.23 6.66
CA ALA A 99 4.31 5.59 7.19
C ALA A 99 2.88 6.15 7.20
N ALA A 100 2.13 5.97 6.11
CA ALA A 100 0.74 6.39 6.01
C ALA A 100 -0.15 5.67 7.04
N ARG A 101 0.11 4.38 7.31
CA ARG A 101 -0.59 3.61 8.33
C ARG A 101 -0.35 4.16 9.74
N ILE A 102 0.91 4.44 10.09
CA ILE A 102 1.27 5.04 11.38
C ILE A 102 0.56 6.39 11.55
N GLN A 103 0.53 7.22 10.51
CA GLN A 103 -0.16 8.51 10.53
C GLN A 103 -1.68 8.34 10.71
N GLN A 104 -2.31 7.37 10.04
CA GLN A 104 -3.71 7.04 10.24
C GLN A 104 -4.00 6.66 11.70
N GLU A 105 -3.23 5.73 12.26
CA GLU A 105 -3.44 5.25 13.64
C GLU A 105 -3.25 6.38 14.66
N SER A 106 -2.26 7.24 14.46
CA SER A 106 -2.05 8.41 15.31
C SER A 106 -3.26 9.36 15.30
N ALA A 107 -3.85 9.58 14.12
CA ALA A 107 -5.02 10.44 13.95
C ALA A 107 -6.27 9.84 14.61
N GLU A 108 -6.47 8.52 14.48
CA GLU A 108 -7.56 7.79 15.14
C GLU A 108 -7.46 7.87 16.67
N ARG A 109 -6.25 7.68 17.23
CA ARG A 109 -6.03 7.85 18.68
C ARG A 109 -6.35 9.28 19.15
N LEU A 110 -5.96 10.29 18.37
CA LEU A 110 -6.24 11.69 18.70
C LEU A 110 -7.74 12.00 18.63
N GLU A 111 -8.46 11.45 17.65
CA GLU A 111 -9.90 11.59 17.56
C GLU A 111 -10.61 10.96 18.76
N GLN A 112 -10.25 9.73 19.12
CA GLN A 112 -10.80 9.03 20.28
C GLN A 112 -10.61 9.85 21.57
N ARG A 113 -9.40 10.39 21.78
CA ARG A 113 -9.10 11.28 22.93
C ARG A 113 -9.98 12.53 22.92
N ALA A 114 -10.21 13.15 21.76
CA ALA A 114 -11.05 14.34 21.67
C ALA A 114 -12.53 14.04 21.90
N ARG A 115 -13.03 12.89 21.42
CA ARG A 115 -14.39 12.42 21.70
C ARG A 115 -14.59 12.15 23.19
N ALA A 116 -13.64 11.46 23.84
CA ALA A 116 -13.68 11.20 25.27
C ALA A 116 -13.64 12.50 26.10
N ALA A 117 -12.80 13.47 25.72
CA ALA A 117 -12.76 14.76 26.38
C ALA A 117 -14.08 15.55 26.21
N ALA A 118 -14.68 15.49 25.02
CA ALA A 118 -15.97 16.12 24.75
C ALA A 118 -17.11 15.49 25.56
N ALA A 119 -17.11 14.16 25.72
CA ALA A 119 -18.09 13.45 26.55
C ALA A 119 -17.97 13.85 28.03
N LYS A 120 -16.75 13.84 28.59
CA LYS A 120 -16.50 14.29 29.97
C LYS A 120 -16.92 15.75 30.19
N ALA A 121 -16.69 16.63 29.21
CA ALA A 121 -17.12 18.03 29.29
C ALA A 121 -18.64 18.17 29.23
N ALA A 122 -19.34 17.30 28.49
CA ALA A 122 -20.80 17.28 28.43
C ALA A 122 -21.40 16.75 29.75
N GLU A 123 -20.84 15.70 30.33
CA GLU A 123 -21.24 15.17 31.65
C GLU A 123 -21.13 16.25 32.75
N LYS A 124 -20.02 16.99 32.80
CA LYS A 124 -19.83 18.11 33.74
C LYS A 124 -20.83 19.26 33.54
N ARG A 125 -21.41 19.40 32.35
CA ARG A 125 -22.39 20.43 32.02
C ARG A 125 -23.83 19.99 32.28
N MET A 126 -24.09 18.73 32.60
CA MET A 126 -25.44 18.29 32.94
C MET A 126 -25.87 18.97 34.24
N PRO A 127 -26.97 19.74 34.24
CA PRO A 127 -27.49 20.31 35.47
C PRO A 127 -27.97 19.19 36.40
N ILE A 128 -27.63 19.27 37.68
CA ILE A 128 -28.23 18.43 38.71
C ILE A 128 -29.75 18.69 38.65
N PRO A 129 -30.60 17.65 38.49
CA PRO A 129 -32.04 17.83 38.56
C PRO A 129 -32.36 18.51 39.89
N ARG A 130 -32.86 19.74 39.85
CA ARG A 130 -33.35 20.40 41.06
C ARG A 130 -34.53 19.56 41.53
N LEU A 131 -34.32 18.75 42.57
CA LEU A 131 -35.40 18.12 43.32
C LEU A 131 -36.39 19.23 43.66
N ARG A 132 -37.57 19.20 43.02
CA ARG A 132 -38.69 20.06 43.41
C ARG A 132 -38.96 19.75 44.87
N ARG A 133 -38.73 20.75 45.73
CA ARG A 133 -39.12 20.68 47.14
C ARG A 133 -40.64 20.42 47.14
N PRO A 134 -41.14 19.36 47.77
CA PRO A 134 -42.58 19.19 47.91
C PRO A 134 -43.08 20.38 48.72
N GLU A 135 -43.99 21.16 48.13
CA GLU A 135 -44.64 22.27 48.81
C GLU A 135 -45.47 21.67 49.95
N GLU A 136 -45.15 22.09 51.17
CA GLU A 136 -45.90 21.78 52.38
C GLU A 136 -47.26 22.50 52.29
N GLU A 137 -48.24 21.86 51.66
CA GLU A 137 -49.64 22.28 51.71
C GLU A 137 -50.25 21.87 53.07
N TRP A 138 -49.99 22.65 54.11
CA TRP A 138 -50.76 22.68 55.36
C TRP A 138 -51.02 24.14 55.75
N ALA A 139 -52.21 24.66 55.42
CA ALA A 139 -52.99 25.64 56.18
C ALA A 139 -54.27 26.01 55.42
#